data_AF-A0A705SRM7-F1
#
_entry.id   AF-A0A705SRM7-F1
#
_cell.length_a   1.000
_cell.length_b   1.000
_cell.length_c   1.000
_cell.angle_alpha   90.00
_cell.angle_beta   90.00
_cell.angle_gamma   90.00
#
_symmetry.space_group_name_H-M   'P 1'
#
loop_
_entity.id
_entity.type
_entity.pdbx_description
1 polymer ?
#
loop_
_entity_poly.entity_id
_entity_poly.type
_entity_poly.pdbx_seq_one_letter_code
_entity_poly.pdbx_strand_id
1 'polypeptide(L)'
;ANPATMLALLDELETKEEQRANWFRMAQKLGEDLDTAERLIAELDQRLIEYAGIATREARRVAELEARKVNLSKLSVGEVMHMTGFSRDYAEGWCAGNDNAIHEIRTAGIKVKES
;
A
#
# COMPACT_ATOMS: atom_id res chain seq x y z
N ALA A 1 -15.97 -38.87 64.77
CA ALA A 1 -15.18 -37.69 64.38
C ALA A 1 -15.37 -36.59 65.42
N ASN A 2 -14.33 -35.82 65.75
CA ASN A 2 -14.43 -34.66 66.64
C ASN A 2 -15.11 -33.48 65.89
N PRO A 3 -16.07 -32.76 66.50
CA PRO A 3 -16.67 -31.55 65.94
C PRO A 3 -15.69 -30.53 65.34
N ALA A 4 -14.52 -30.34 65.96
CA ALA A 4 -13.49 -29.42 65.46
C ALA A 4 -12.92 -29.85 64.09
N THR A 5 -12.79 -31.16 63.87
CA THR A 5 -12.34 -31.71 62.58
C THR A 5 -13.39 -31.54 61.49
N MET A 6 -14.68 -31.62 61.84
CA MET A 6 -15.77 -31.42 60.89
C MET A 6 -15.86 -29.95 60.43
N LEU A 7 -15.66 -28.99 61.35
CA LEU A 7 -15.63 -27.56 61.03
C LEU A 7 -14.48 -27.21 60.08
N ALA A 8 -13.26 -27.67 60.37
CA ALA A 8 -12.10 -27.38 59.51
C ALA A 8 -12.26 -27.90 58.08
N LEU A 9 -12.90 -29.05 57.89
CA LEU A 9 -13.18 -29.61 56.56
C LEU A 9 -14.27 -28.82 55.80
N LEU A 10 -15.24 -28.24 56.51
CA LEU A 10 -16.25 -27.37 55.90
C LEU A 10 -15.62 -26.04 55.46
N ASP A 11 -14.78 -25.44 56.29
CA ASP A 11 -14.05 -24.22 55.93
C ASP A 11 -13.14 -24.48 54.71
N GLU A 12 -12.41 -25.61 54.70
CA GLU A 12 -11.58 -25.99 53.56
C GLU A 12 -12.42 -26.20 52.29
N LEU A 13 -13.59 -26.85 52.40
CA LEU A 13 -14.49 -27.04 51.27
C LEU A 13 -14.98 -25.70 50.70
N GLU A 14 -15.40 -24.76 51.56
CA GLU A 14 -15.84 -23.43 51.17
C GLU A 14 -14.73 -22.68 50.41
N THR A 15 -13.49 -22.69 50.93
CA THR A 15 -12.37 -22.04 50.22
C THR A 15 -12.09 -22.69 48.85
N LYS A 16 -12.27 -24.00 48.71
CA LYS A 16 -12.09 -24.71 47.44
C LYS A 16 -13.21 -24.40 46.46
N GLU A 17 -14.43 -24.23 46.93
CA GLU A 17 -15.56 -23.80 46.11
C GLU A 17 -15.36 -22.37 45.59
N GLU A 18 -14.90 -21.44 46.44
CA GLU A 18 -14.54 -20.09 46.02
C GLU A 18 -13.40 -20.07 45.00
N GLN A 19 -12.34 -20.83 45.24
CA GLN A 19 -11.23 -20.98 44.29
C GLN A 19 -11.72 -21.48 42.93
N ARG A 20 -12.63 -22.46 42.93
CA ARG A 20 -13.21 -23.01 41.71
C ARG A 20 -14.08 -21.97 40.99
N ALA A 21 -14.91 -21.22 41.71
CA ALA A 21 -15.72 -20.14 41.15
C ALA A 21 -14.85 -19.05 40.51
N ASN A 22 -13.76 -18.66 41.18
CA ASN A 22 -12.80 -17.70 40.65
C ASN A 22 -12.08 -18.22 39.40
N TRP A 23 -11.69 -19.50 39.40
CA TRP A 23 -11.11 -20.14 38.22
C TRP A 23 -12.07 -20.16 37.03
N PHE A 24 -13.35 -20.49 37.27
CA PHE A 24 -14.37 -20.46 36.22
C PHE A 24 -14.57 -19.07 35.64
N ARG A 25 -14.63 -18.03 36.48
CA ARG A 25 -14.73 -16.63 36.01
C ARG A 25 -13.52 -16.23 35.17
N MET A 26 -12.31 -16.62 35.59
CA MET A 26 -11.10 -16.36 34.82
C MET A 26 -11.13 -17.06 33.46
N ALA A 27 -11.49 -18.34 33.43
CA ALA A 27 -11.59 -19.10 32.19
C ALA A 27 -12.62 -18.52 31.22
N GLN A 28 -13.78 -18.08 31.73
CA GLN A 28 -14.80 -17.42 30.92
C GLN A 28 -14.24 -16.13 30.30
N LYS A 29 -13.62 -15.27 31.12
CA LYS A 29 -13.05 -14.02 30.63
C LYS A 29 -11.96 -14.25 29.57
N LEU A 30 -11.08 -15.21 29.79
CA LEU A 30 -10.05 -15.57 28.81
C LEU A 30 -10.65 -16.07 27.50
N GLY A 31 -11.78 -16.80 27.55
CA GLY A 31 -12.53 -17.19 26.35
C GLY A 31 -13.07 -15.97 25.59
N GLU A 32 -13.72 -15.05 26.29
CA GLU A 32 -14.26 -13.81 25.68
C GLU A 32 -13.16 -12.91 25.08
N ASP A 33 -12.02 -12.81 25.77
CA ASP A 33 -10.85 -12.07 25.30
C ASP A 33 -10.24 -12.75 24.05
N LEU A 34 -10.21 -14.09 24.00
CA LEU A 34 -9.73 -14.86 22.85
C LEU A 34 -10.65 -14.67 21.63
N ASP A 35 -11.96 -14.81 21.80
CA ASP A 35 -12.94 -14.59 20.73
C ASP A 35 -12.83 -13.18 20.14
N THR A 36 -12.59 -12.19 21.02
CA THR A 36 -12.37 -10.81 20.61
C THR A 36 -11.08 -10.65 19.82
N ALA A 37 -9.99 -11.27 20.27
CA ALA A 37 -8.71 -11.23 19.58
C ALA A 37 -8.79 -11.91 18.20
N GLU A 38 -9.44 -13.07 18.09
CA GLU A 38 -9.64 -13.76 16.81
C GLU A 38 -10.42 -12.89 15.81
N ARG A 39 -11.47 -12.21 16.27
CA ARG A 39 -12.21 -11.28 15.42
C ARG A 39 -11.35 -10.11 14.93
N LEU A 40 -10.51 -9.55 15.79
CA LEU A 40 -9.60 -8.47 15.42
C LEU A 40 -8.55 -8.94 14.41
N ILE A 41 -8.02 -10.17 14.57
CA ILE A 41 -7.07 -10.76 13.62
C ILE A 41 -7.72 -10.91 12.25
N ALA A 42 -8.94 -11.45 12.18
CA ALA A 42 -9.67 -11.60 10.91
C ALA A 42 -9.92 -10.24 10.22
N GLU A 43 -10.24 -9.20 10.98
CA GLU A 43 -10.40 -7.84 10.43
C GLU A 43 -9.08 -7.28 9.89
N LEU A 44 -7.98 -7.47 10.63
CA LEU A 44 -6.65 -7.01 10.21
C LEU A 44 -6.16 -7.75 8.97
N ASP A 45 -6.38 -9.06 8.88
CA ASP A 45 -6.05 -9.86 7.71
C ASP A 45 -6.81 -9.35 6.47
N GLN A 46 -8.10 -9.04 6.62
CA GLN A 46 -8.89 -8.48 5.53
C GLN A 46 -8.36 -7.12 5.06
N ARG A 47 -8.01 -6.23 6.00
CA ARG A 47 -7.39 -4.93 5.67
C ARG A 47 -6.03 -5.08 5.00
N LEU A 48 -5.23 -6.06 5.42
CA LEU A 48 -3.93 -6.34 4.83
C LEU A 48 -4.06 -6.77 3.36
N ILE A 49 -5.06 -7.62 3.05
CA ILE A 49 -5.38 -8.01 1.67
C ILE A 49 -5.78 -6.80 0.83
N GLU A 50 -6.61 -5.90 1.37
CA GLU A 50 -7.01 -4.67 0.68
C GLU A 50 -5.82 -3.77 0.38
N TYR A 51 -4.96 -3.52 1.37
CA TYR A 51 -3.75 -2.72 1.19
C TYR A 51 -2.78 -3.33 0.19
N ALA A 52 -2.60 -4.66 0.22
CA ALA A 52 -1.79 -5.36 -0.78
C ALA A 52 -2.37 -5.19 -2.20
N GLY A 53 -3.69 -5.24 -2.35
CA GLY A 53 -4.38 -4.98 -3.61
C GLY A 53 -4.15 -3.56 -4.12
N ILE A 54 -4.28 -2.56 -3.25
CA ILE A 54 -4.02 -1.14 -3.58
C ILE A 54 -2.55 -0.96 -3.99
N ALA A 55 -1.60 -1.45 -3.19
CA ALA A 55 -0.18 -1.33 -3.49
C ALA A 55 0.18 -1.95 -4.84
N THR A 56 -0.38 -3.12 -5.17
CA THR A 56 -0.17 -3.79 -6.46
C THR A 56 -0.72 -2.96 -7.62
N ARG A 57 -1.92 -2.38 -7.47
CA ARG A 57 -2.54 -1.55 -8.51
C ARG A 57 -1.76 -0.26 -8.75
N GLU A 58 -1.35 0.42 -7.68
CA GLU A 58 -0.58 1.66 -7.80
C GLU A 58 0.81 1.40 -8.36
N ALA A 59 1.49 0.33 -7.94
CA ALA A 59 2.78 -0.07 -8.51
C ALA A 59 2.68 -0.33 -10.02
N ARG A 60 1.62 -1.01 -10.46
CA ARG A 60 1.35 -1.23 -11.90
C ARG A 60 1.11 0.09 -12.64
N ARG A 61 0.35 1.01 -12.06
CA ARG A 61 0.05 2.32 -12.65
C ARG A 61 1.32 3.18 -12.77
N VAL A 62 2.17 3.19 -11.75
CA VAL A 62 3.46 3.88 -11.78
C VAL A 62 4.33 3.31 -12.89
N ALA A 63 4.49 1.99 -12.96
CA ALA A 63 5.27 1.35 -14.02
C ALA A 63 4.73 1.67 -15.43
N GLU A 64 3.41 1.71 -15.62
CA GLU A 64 2.81 2.13 -16.89
C GLU A 64 3.16 3.59 -17.23
N LEU A 65 3.03 4.51 -16.27
CA LEU A 65 3.36 5.92 -16.47
C LEU A 65 4.85 6.13 -16.74
N GLU A 66 5.73 5.44 -16.04
CA GLU A 66 7.18 5.48 -16.24
C GLU A 66 7.61 4.88 -17.59
N ALA A 67 6.80 3.99 -18.16
CA ALA A 67 7.03 3.43 -19.50
C ALA A 67 6.55 4.37 -20.61
N ARG A 68 5.64 5.30 -20.34
CA ARG A 68 5.15 6.26 -21.35
C ARG A 68 6.29 7.16 -21.82
N LYS A 69 6.27 7.43 -23.12
CA LYS A 69 7.19 8.35 -23.78
C LYS A 69 6.39 9.44 -24.48
N VAL A 70 6.79 10.69 -24.31
CA VAL A 70 6.25 11.82 -25.07
C VAL A 70 6.61 11.62 -26.54
N ASN A 71 5.64 11.85 -27.41
CA ASN A 71 5.86 11.84 -28.84
C ASN A 71 6.17 13.25 -29.30
N LEU A 72 7.44 13.51 -29.61
CA LEU A 72 7.90 14.78 -30.16
C LEU A 72 8.89 14.47 -31.28
N SER A 73 8.42 14.60 -32.52
CA SER A 73 9.19 14.21 -33.70
C SER A 73 10.43 15.09 -33.88
N LYS A 74 11.58 14.47 -34.12
CA LYS A 74 12.78 15.19 -34.54
C LYS A 74 12.85 15.21 -36.07
N LEU A 75 12.60 16.38 -36.64
CA LEU A 75 12.72 16.63 -38.08
C LEU A 75 14.01 17.40 -38.38
N SER A 76 14.60 17.10 -39.51
CA SER A 76 15.69 17.89 -40.09
C SER A 76 15.18 19.24 -40.60
N VAL A 77 16.08 20.22 -40.69
CA VAL A 77 15.80 21.53 -41.27
C VAL A 77 15.21 21.38 -42.69
N GLY A 78 15.74 20.45 -43.48
CA GLY A 78 15.24 20.16 -44.83
C GLY A 78 13.78 19.68 -44.84
N GLU A 79 13.41 18.76 -43.95
CA GLU A 79 12.02 18.29 -43.83
C GLU A 79 11.08 19.41 -43.40
N VAL A 80 11.48 20.23 -42.42
CA VAL A 80 10.69 21.38 -41.96
C VAL A 80 10.53 22.39 -43.08
N MET A 81 11.58 22.68 -43.85
CA MET A 81 11.51 23.55 -45.03
C MET A 81 10.49 23.06 -46.05
N HIS A 82 10.46 21.76 -46.36
CA HIS A 82 9.46 21.19 -47.27
C HIS A 82 8.02 21.36 -46.75
N MET A 83 7.82 21.32 -45.44
CA MET A 83 6.50 21.47 -44.81
C MET A 83 6.04 22.93 -44.69
N THR A 84 6.97 23.88 -44.68
CA THR A 84 6.71 25.27 -44.23
C THR A 84 6.95 26.33 -45.31
N GLY A 85 7.10 25.91 -46.57
CA GLY A 85 7.30 26.83 -47.69
C GLY A 85 8.74 27.28 -47.88
N PHE A 86 9.71 26.44 -47.53
CA PHE A 86 11.16 26.58 -47.79
C PHE A 86 11.86 27.79 -47.15
N SER A 87 11.28 28.39 -46.10
CA SER A 87 11.98 29.39 -45.29
C SER A 87 13.04 28.72 -44.42
N ARG A 88 14.32 29.00 -44.70
CA ARG A 88 15.45 28.44 -43.96
C ARG A 88 15.52 28.97 -42.53
N ASP A 89 15.40 30.28 -42.34
CA ASP A 89 15.48 30.92 -41.02
C ASP A 89 14.36 30.41 -40.09
N TYR A 90 13.15 30.23 -40.64
CA TYR A 90 12.05 29.63 -39.90
C TYR A 90 12.35 28.18 -39.51
N ALA A 91 12.82 27.37 -40.47
CA ALA A 91 13.09 25.95 -40.23
C ALA A 91 14.22 25.74 -39.21
N GLU A 92 15.29 26.53 -39.27
CA GLU A 92 16.37 26.49 -38.30
C GLU A 92 15.88 26.90 -36.90
N GLY A 93 15.08 27.96 -36.80
CA GLY A 93 14.46 28.37 -35.54
C GLY A 93 13.53 27.32 -34.95
N TRP A 94 12.71 26.67 -35.78
CA TRP A 94 11.84 25.57 -35.36
C TRP A 94 12.64 24.37 -34.83
N CYS A 95 13.68 23.94 -35.55
CA CYS A 95 14.52 22.81 -35.14
C CYS A 95 15.25 23.12 -33.81
N ALA A 96 15.80 24.33 -33.67
CA ALA A 96 16.45 24.75 -32.43
C ALA A 96 15.47 24.79 -31.24
N GLY A 97 14.26 25.31 -31.46
CA GLY A 97 13.20 25.31 -30.45
C GLY A 97 12.76 23.89 -30.06
N ASN A 98 12.65 22.99 -31.04
CA ASN A 98 12.30 21.58 -30.81
C ASN A 98 13.39 20.85 -30.01
N ASP A 99 14.66 21.07 -30.33
CA ASP A 99 15.78 20.50 -29.57
C ASP A 99 15.81 21.01 -28.12
N ASN A 100 15.52 22.30 -27.90
CA ASN A 100 15.38 22.87 -26.57
C ASN A 100 14.21 22.24 -25.80
N ALA A 101 13.05 22.07 -26.45
CA ALA A 101 11.89 21.42 -25.83
C ALA A 101 12.20 19.96 -25.43
N ILE A 102 12.87 19.19 -26.30
CA ILE A 102 13.32 17.83 -26.00
C ILE A 102 14.29 17.83 -24.81
N HIS A 103 15.21 18.79 -24.75
CA HIS A 103 16.14 18.94 -23.64
C HIS A 103 15.40 19.17 -22.32
N GLU A 104 14.51 20.16 -22.26
CA GLU A 104 13.74 20.48 -21.04
C GLU A 104 12.86 19.31 -20.57
N ILE A 105 12.20 18.60 -21.49
CA ILE A 105 11.41 17.41 -21.17
C ILE A 105 12.29 16.32 -20.53
N ARG A 106 13.49 16.09 -21.07
CA ARG A 106 14.43 15.10 -20.52
C ARG A 106 15.01 15.54 -19.18
N THR A 107 15.31 16.82 -19.00
CA THR A 107 15.75 17.40 -17.73
C THR A 107 14.72 17.21 -16.63
N ALA A 108 13.42 17.29 -16.97
CA ALA A 108 12.32 16.97 -16.08
C ALA A 108 12.14 15.45 -15.80
N GLY A 109 13.03 14.59 -16.33
CA GLY A 109 12.99 13.13 -16.14
C GLY A 109 11.96 12.40 -17.01
N ILE A 110 11.34 13.09 -17.98
CA ILE A 110 10.34 12.51 -18.86
C ILE A 110 11.00 11.94 -20.12
N LYS A 111 10.62 10.71 -20.47
CA LYS A 111 11.15 10.04 -21.67
C LYS A 111 10.48 10.61 -22.92
N VAL A 112 11.26 10.85 -23.96
CA VAL A 112 10.78 11.22 -25.31
C VAL A 112 11.06 10.03 -26.25
N LYS A 113 10.17 9.77 -27.20
CA LYS A 113 10.42 8.75 -28.24
C LYS A 113 11.64 9.15 -29.06
N GLU A 114 12.53 8.19 -29.30
CA GLU A 114 13.62 8.37 -30.25
C GLU A 114 13.03 8.30 -31.65
N SER A 115 13.36 9.30 -32.48
CA SER A 115 12.94 9.40 -33.89
C SER A 115 13.96 8.72 -34.78
#